data_AF-A0A2G2Y432-F1
#
_entry.id   AF-A0A2G2Y432-F1
#
_cell.length_a   1.000
_cell.length_b   1.000
_cell.length_c   1.000
_cell.angle_alpha   90.00
_cell.angle_beta   90.00
_cell.angle_gamma   90.00
#
_symmetry.space_group_name_H-M   'P 1'
#
loop_
_entity.id
_entity.type
_entity.pdbx_description
1 polymer ?
#
loop_
_entity_poly.entity_id
_entity_poly.type
_entity_poly.pdbx_seq_one_letter_code
_entity_poly.pdbx_strand_id
1 'polypeptide(L)'
;MGSSSQAIRYPVTTTCAGNIDALNRVLANLCTRSNPKDGAALTLRWLVEEEARDLSGEAFARFMDHLYERITTFLDSNKVSENLGALRAIDELIDVTISENTSKVAKFSNYMRAAFETKRDPEILVLAIKVLGHLARSGGAMTADEVKVALEWLRGERIEYRRLAAVLILKEMVENASTGFNVHVPEFVDAIWVALRDPTLAVGEKAVESLRACLRVIEKRETRWRV
;
A
#
# COMPACT_ATOMS: atom_id res chain seq x y z
N MET A 1 -2.25 -14.30 64.94
CA MET A 1 -2.36 -12.93 64.38
C MET A 1 -1.96 -13.01 62.92
N GLY A 2 -2.93 -13.16 62.03
CA GLY A 2 -2.71 -13.38 60.59
C GLY A 2 -2.49 -12.04 59.88
N SER A 3 -1.42 -11.97 59.10
CA SER A 3 -1.07 -10.80 58.29
C SER A 3 -1.97 -10.76 57.06
N SER A 4 -2.87 -9.78 56.98
CA SER A 4 -3.73 -9.55 55.82
C SER A 4 -2.94 -8.81 54.74
N SER A 5 -2.45 -9.56 53.75
CA SER A 5 -1.92 -8.99 52.50
C SER A 5 -3.06 -8.31 51.74
N GLN A 6 -3.05 -6.98 51.70
CA GLN A 6 -3.92 -6.19 50.84
C GLN A 6 -3.57 -6.47 49.38
N ALA A 7 -4.52 -7.05 48.65
CA ALA A 7 -4.43 -7.22 47.21
C ALA A 7 -4.33 -5.84 46.54
N ILE A 8 -3.27 -5.67 45.78
CA ILE A 8 -3.03 -4.52 44.92
C ILE A 8 -4.17 -4.46 43.90
N ARG A 9 -4.89 -3.34 43.88
CA ARG A 9 -5.87 -3.01 42.84
C ARG A 9 -5.14 -2.91 41.50
N TYR A 10 -5.49 -3.76 40.54
CA TYR A 10 -5.25 -3.49 39.12
C TYR A 10 -6.41 -2.64 38.60
N PRO A 11 -6.20 -1.42 38.08
CA PRO A 11 -7.24 -0.73 37.37
C PRO A 11 -7.10 -0.95 35.85
N VAL A 12 -8.27 -1.03 35.22
CA VAL A 12 -8.57 -0.83 33.79
C VAL A 12 -8.34 -2.02 32.87
N THR A 13 -9.35 -2.89 32.79
CA THR A 13 -9.78 -3.45 31.50
C THR A 13 -10.18 -2.29 30.61
N THR A 14 -9.30 -1.86 29.70
CA THR A 14 -9.69 -0.94 28.63
C THR A 14 -10.66 -1.71 27.75
N THR A 15 -11.94 -1.38 27.88
CA THR A 15 -13.04 -1.99 27.13
C THR A 15 -12.77 -1.85 25.64
N CYS A 16 -13.00 -2.91 24.84
CA CYS A 16 -12.86 -2.91 23.37
C CYS A 16 -13.45 -1.67 22.67
N ALA A 17 -14.51 -1.08 23.25
CA ALA A 17 -15.11 0.18 22.79
C ALA A 17 -14.15 1.39 22.82
N GLY A 18 -13.31 1.52 23.85
CA GLY A 18 -12.34 2.61 23.97
C GLY A 18 -11.24 2.54 22.91
N ASN A 19 -10.83 1.32 22.53
CA ASN A 19 -9.78 1.09 21.54
C ASN A 19 -10.29 1.43 20.13
N ILE A 20 -11.56 1.14 19.85
CA ILE A 20 -12.23 1.53 18.59
C ILE A 20 -12.39 3.05 18.51
N ASP A 21 -12.73 3.74 19.60
CA ASP A 21 -12.80 5.21 19.61
C ASP A 21 -11.43 5.85 19.39
N ALA A 22 -10.38 5.30 20.00
CA ALA A 22 -9.00 5.73 19.76
C ALA A 22 -8.60 5.54 18.29
N LEU A 23 -8.90 4.38 17.72
CA LEU A 23 -8.66 4.07 16.30
C LEU A 23 -9.36 5.08 15.39
N ASN A 24 -10.65 5.35 15.61
CA ASN A 24 -11.42 6.29 14.81
C ASN A 24 -10.85 7.72 14.86
N ARG A 25 -10.36 8.15 16.03
CA ARG A 25 -9.68 9.45 16.18
C ARG A 25 -8.36 9.50 15.39
N VAL A 26 -7.55 8.45 15.47
CA VAL A 26 -6.28 8.37 14.73
C VAL A 26 -6.55 8.39 13.22
N LEU A 27 -7.49 7.57 12.75
CA LEU A 27 -7.87 7.53 11.34
C LEU A 27 -8.42 8.88 10.84
N ALA A 28 -9.21 9.59 11.65
CA ALA A 28 -9.68 10.93 11.30
C ALA A 28 -8.53 11.93 11.15
N ASN A 29 -7.49 11.85 12.00
CA ASN A 29 -6.31 12.71 11.90
C ASN A 29 -5.49 12.45 10.63
N LEU A 30 -5.52 11.23 10.09
CA LEU A 30 -4.88 10.90 8.81
C LEU A 30 -5.64 11.48 7.61
N CYS A 31 -6.93 11.77 7.77
CA CYS A 31 -7.82 12.23 6.70
C CYS A 31 -7.63 13.73 6.39
N THR A 32 -6.47 14.11 5.88
CA THR A 32 -6.11 15.49 5.54
C THR A 32 -5.49 15.57 4.14
N ARG A 33 -5.67 16.70 3.44
CA ARG A 33 -4.96 16.97 2.17
C ARG A 33 -3.51 17.39 2.40
N SER A 34 -3.28 18.21 3.42
CA SER A 34 -1.93 18.56 3.85
C SER A 34 -1.18 17.32 4.34
N ASN A 35 0.14 17.46 4.51
CA ASN A 35 0.87 16.47 5.29
C ASN A 35 0.22 16.38 6.67
N PRO A 36 -0.13 15.18 7.17
CA PRO A 36 -0.61 15.05 8.54
C PRO A 36 0.46 15.57 9.49
N LYS A 37 0.05 15.99 10.69
CA LYS A 37 1.00 16.38 11.74
C LYS A 37 2.03 15.26 11.92
N ASP A 38 3.30 15.64 12.09
CA ASP A 38 4.39 14.69 12.28
C ASP A 38 4.01 13.65 13.35
N GLY A 39 4.14 12.37 13.00
CA GLY A 39 3.85 11.25 13.90
C GLY A 39 2.39 10.75 13.92
N ALA A 40 1.42 11.38 13.25
CA ALA A 40 0.04 10.88 13.23
C ALA A 40 -0.07 9.49 12.58
N ALA A 41 0.70 9.24 11.52
CA ALA A 41 0.77 7.94 10.84
C ALA A 41 1.44 6.88 11.73
N LEU A 42 2.55 7.23 12.37
CA LEU A 42 3.23 6.39 13.37
C LEU A 42 2.33 6.06 14.58
N THR A 43 1.42 6.96 14.95
CA THR A 43 0.46 6.72 16.03
C THR A 43 -0.46 5.55 15.69
N LEU A 44 -0.87 5.39 14.43
CA LEU A 44 -1.67 4.24 14.00
C LEU A 44 -0.87 2.94 14.15
N ARG A 45 0.38 2.94 13.69
CA ARG A 45 1.27 1.78 13.82
C ARG A 45 1.41 1.34 15.27
N TRP A 46 1.75 2.28 16.15
CA TRP A 46 1.90 2.00 17.58
C TRP A 46 0.63 1.47 18.22
N LEU A 47 -0.53 2.07 17.91
CA LEU A 47 -1.82 1.59 18.40
C LEU A 47 -2.04 0.13 17.98
N VAL A 48 -1.85 -0.20 16.70
CA VAL A 48 -2.07 -1.57 16.22
C VAL A 48 -1.09 -2.56 16.86
N GLU A 49 0.18 -2.17 17.06
CA GLU A 49 1.19 -3.00 17.72
C GLU A 49 0.94 -3.19 19.22
N GLU A 50 0.35 -2.20 19.88
CA GLU A 50 -0.07 -2.27 21.29
C GLU A 50 -1.29 -3.19 21.44
N GLU A 51 -2.31 -2.99 20.62
CA GLU A 51 -3.50 -3.85 20.60
C GLU A 51 -3.16 -5.31 20.24
N ALA A 52 -2.17 -5.54 19.36
CA ALA A 52 -1.69 -6.88 19.04
C ALA A 52 -1.01 -7.59 20.23
N ARG A 53 -0.46 -6.83 21.19
CA ARG A 53 0.18 -7.35 22.40
C ARG A 53 -0.81 -7.55 23.54
N ASP A 54 -1.81 -6.67 23.63
CA ASP A 54 -2.68 -6.58 24.81
C ASP A 54 -4.01 -7.32 24.64
N LEU A 55 -4.51 -7.46 23.40
CA LEU A 55 -5.77 -8.15 23.13
C LEU A 55 -5.59 -9.66 22.95
N SER A 56 -6.64 -10.41 23.26
CA SER A 56 -6.75 -11.81 22.84
C SER A 56 -6.87 -11.90 21.32
N GLY A 57 -6.51 -13.05 20.73
CA GLY A 57 -6.56 -13.23 19.26
C GLY A 57 -7.94 -12.92 18.64
N GLU A 58 -9.03 -13.29 19.30
CA GLU A 58 -10.40 -12.99 18.82
C GLU A 58 -10.73 -11.49 18.92
N ALA A 59 -10.37 -10.84 20.02
CA ALA A 59 -10.59 -9.41 20.20
C ALA A 59 -9.75 -8.59 19.21
N PHE A 60 -8.50 -8.99 18.99
CA PHE A 60 -7.62 -8.38 17.99
C PHE A 60 -8.13 -8.57 16.57
N ALA A 61 -8.63 -9.77 16.22
CA ALA A 61 -9.24 -10.02 14.92
C ALA A 61 -10.42 -9.06 14.66
N ARG A 62 -11.33 -8.90 15.63
CA ARG A 62 -12.45 -7.94 15.54
C ARG A 62 -11.98 -6.49 15.38
N PHE A 63 -10.92 -6.10 16.10
CA PHE A 63 -10.32 -4.77 15.97
C PHE A 63 -9.77 -4.54 14.57
N MET A 64 -9.03 -5.51 14.02
CA MET A 64 -8.48 -5.44 12.67
C MET A 64 -9.57 -5.45 11.60
N ASP A 65 -10.65 -6.22 11.77
CA ASP A 65 -11.80 -6.19 10.86
C ASP A 65 -12.43 -4.81 10.80
N HIS A 66 -12.62 -4.16 11.96
CA HIS A 66 -13.13 -2.79 12.01
C HIS A 66 -12.19 -1.78 11.32
N LEU A 67 -10.88 -1.92 11.52
CA LEU A 67 -9.87 -1.10 10.84
C LEU A 67 -9.97 -1.27 9.31
N TYR A 68 -10.02 -2.50 8.81
CA TYR A 68 -10.11 -2.78 7.38
C TYR A 68 -11.43 -2.30 6.78
N GLU A 69 -12.55 -2.43 7.49
CA GLU A 69 -13.84 -1.87 7.08
C GLU A 69 -13.78 -0.35 6.94
N ARG A 70 -13.12 0.33 7.88
CA ARG A 70 -12.96 1.78 7.84
C ARG A 70 -12.05 2.24 6.70
N ILE A 71 -10.94 1.53 6.46
CA ILE A 71 -10.05 1.78 5.31
C ILE A 71 -10.82 1.62 4.00
N THR A 72 -11.60 0.54 3.86
CA THR A 72 -12.44 0.30 2.66
C THR A 72 -13.42 1.45 2.45
N THR A 73 -14.14 1.84 3.51
CA THR A 73 -15.09 2.97 3.44
C THR A 73 -14.42 4.27 3.01
N PHE A 74 -13.22 4.54 3.53
CA PHE A 74 -12.46 5.73 3.18
C PHE A 74 -11.89 5.67 1.77
N LEU A 75 -11.51 4.50 1.26
CA LEU A 75 -11.13 4.34 -0.15
C LEU A 75 -12.32 4.55 -1.07
N ASP A 76 -13.51 4.07 -0.73
CA ASP A 76 -14.70 4.21 -1.59
C ASP A 76 -15.27 5.62 -1.60
N SER A 77 -15.00 6.42 -0.56
CA SER A 77 -15.46 7.81 -0.46
C SER A 77 -15.02 8.69 -1.63
N ASN A 78 -15.85 9.68 -1.96
CA ASN A 78 -15.54 10.73 -2.93
C ASN A 78 -14.66 11.86 -2.35
N LYS A 79 -14.36 11.83 -1.04
CA LYS A 79 -13.51 12.83 -0.40
C LYS A 79 -12.04 12.47 -0.55
N VAL A 80 -11.29 13.34 -1.23
CA VAL A 80 -9.84 13.19 -1.43
C VAL A 80 -9.09 13.03 -0.10
N SER A 81 -9.46 13.78 0.94
CA SER A 81 -8.82 13.69 2.26
C SER A 81 -9.00 12.31 2.91
N GLU A 82 -10.17 11.68 2.75
CA GLU A 82 -10.44 10.33 3.28
C GLU A 82 -9.65 9.28 2.50
N ASN A 83 -9.61 9.38 1.16
CA ASN A 83 -8.80 8.49 0.32
C ASN A 83 -7.31 8.58 0.68
N LEU A 84 -6.79 9.80 0.86
CA LEU A 84 -5.40 10.01 1.30
C LEU A 84 -5.16 9.43 2.70
N GLY A 85 -6.11 9.60 3.63
CA GLY A 85 -6.03 9.01 4.97
C GLY A 85 -5.97 7.49 4.93
N ALA A 86 -6.78 6.85 4.10
CA ALA A 86 -6.75 5.40 3.90
C ALA A 86 -5.42 4.91 3.34
N LEU A 87 -4.87 5.59 2.34
CA LEU A 87 -3.58 5.23 1.75
C LEU A 87 -2.43 5.35 2.77
N ARG A 88 -2.42 6.41 3.59
CA ARG A 88 -1.43 6.55 4.68
C ARG A 88 -1.58 5.47 5.74
N ALA A 89 -2.81 5.10 6.07
CA ALA A 89 -3.06 4.00 7.01
C ALA A 89 -2.53 2.68 6.45
N ILE A 90 -2.76 2.39 5.17
CA ILE A 90 -2.21 1.20 4.50
C ILE A 90 -0.68 1.23 4.54
N ASP A 91 -0.05 2.36 4.21
CA ASP A 91 1.41 2.50 4.21
C ASP A 91 2.05 2.11 5.55
N GLU A 92 1.45 2.56 6.66
CA GLU A 92 1.92 2.21 8.01
C GLU A 92 1.67 0.75 8.35
N LEU A 93 0.52 0.20 7.94
CA LEU A 93 0.16 -1.18 8.21
C LEU A 93 0.99 -2.19 7.42
N ILE A 94 1.66 -1.80 6.32
CA ILE A 94 2.57 -2.68 5.57
C ILE A 94 3.64 -3.25 6.50
N ASP A 95 4.24 -2.39 7.32
CA ASP A 95 5.36 -2.74 8.18
C ASP A 95 4.96 -3.41 9.50
N VAL A 96 3.69 -3.32 9.90
CA VAL A 96 3.23 -3.95 11.14
C VAL A 96 3.31 -5.47 11.01
N THR A 97 4.21 -6.12 11.73
CA THR A 97 4.37 -7.57 11.69
C THR A 97 3.31 -8.26 12.53
N ILE A 98 2.30 -8.84 11.88
CA ILE A 98 1.25 -9.65 12.53
C ILE A 98 1.38 -11.10 12.04
N SER A 99 0.86 -12.06 12.79
CA SER A 99 0.89 -13.49 12.45
C SER A 99 0.36 -13.83 11.04
N GLU A 100 -0.53 -13.01 10.46
CA GLU A 100 -1.15 -13.24 9.14
C GLU A 100 -0.65 -12.29 8.03
N ASN A 101 0.67 -12.19 7.84
CA ASN A 101 1.23 -11.25 6.85
C ASN A 101 0.84 -11.54 5.39
N THR A 102 0.61 -12.80 5.00
CA THR A 102 0.27 -13.15 3.60
C THR A 102 -1.12 -12.67 3.18
N SER A 103 -2.13 -12.80 4.06
CA SER A 103 -3.50 -12.34 3.80
C SER A 103 -3.55 -10.80 3.73
N LYS A 104 -2.72 -10.13 4.54
CA LYS A 104 -2.55 -8.67 4.55
C LYS A 104 -2.03 -8.14 3.21
N VAL A 105 -0.98 -8.74 2.65
CA VAL A 105 -0.41 -8.32 1.35
C VAL A 105 -1.44 -8.43 0.23
N ALA A 106 -2.18 -9.54 0.16
CA ALA A 106 -3.24 -9.73 -0.84
C ALA A 106 -4.39 -8.72 -0.68
N LYS A 107 -4.75 -8.36 0.56
CA LYS A 107 -5.78 -7.34 0.82
C LYS A 107 -5.31 -5.95 0.37
N PHE A 108 -4.07 -5.57 0.67
CA PHE A 108 -3.51 -4.28 0.27
C PHE A 108 -3.29 -4.16 -1.24
N SER A 109 -2.89 -5.26 -1.90
CA SER A 109 -2.88 -5.39 -3.36
C SER A 109 -4.23 -4.99 -3.96
N ASN A 110 -5.32 -5.58 -3.46
CA ASN A 110 -6.67 -5.30 -3.94
C ASN A 110 -7.09 -3.85 -3.68
N TYR A 111 -6.70 -3.26 -2.54
CA TYR A 111 -6.94 -1.83 -2.28
C TYR A 111 -6.20 -0.92 -3.25
N MET A 112 -4.93 -1.21 -3.56
CA MET A 112 -4.19 -0.44 -4.55
C MET A 112 -4.84 -0.55 -5.93
N ARG A 113 -5.24 -1.76 -6.36
CA ARG A 113 -5.95 -1.97 -7.62
C ARG A 113 -7.24 -1.13 -7.69
N ALA A 114 -8.07 -1.20 -6.66
CA ALA A 114 -9.30 -0.41 -6.57
C ALA A 114 -9.03 1.10 -6.62
N ALA A 115 -7.97 1.59 -5.95
CA ALA A 115 -7.58 2.99 -5.98
C ALA A 115 -7.21 3.45 -7.40
N PHE A 116 -6.40 2.69 -8.15
CA PHE A 116 -6.02 3.04 -9.53
C PHE A 116 -7.21 2.94 -10.51
N GLU A 117 -8.14 2.01 -10.28
CA GLU A 117 -9.31 1.85 -11.14
C GLU A 117 -10.35 2.94 -10.93
N THR A 118 -10.56 3.40 -9.70
CA THR A 118 -11.69 4.28 -9.35
C THR A 118 -11.29 5.74 -9.16
N LYS A 119 -10.05 6.03 -8.75
CA LYS A 119 -9.62 7.41 -8.42
C LYS A 119 -8.91 8.08 -9.58
N ARG A 120 -9.09 9.40 -9.67
CA ARG A 120 -8.51 10.26 -10.72
C ARG A 120 -7.76 11.46 -10.18
N ASP A 121 -7.88 11.74 -8.88
CA ASP A 121 -7.19 12.85 -8.25
C ASP A 121 -5.67 12.59 -8.23
N PRO A 122 -4.83 13.52 -8.73
CA PRO A 122 -3.39 13.32 -8.82
C PRO A 122 -2.72 13.08 -7.46
N GLU A 123 -3.18 13.72 -6.38
CA GLU A 123 -2.59 13.55 -5.05
C GLU A 123 -2.82 12.12 -4.55
N ILE A 124 -4.01 11.57 -4.80
CA ILE A 124 -4.34 10.18 -4.48
C ILE A 124 -3.45 9.23 -5.25
N LEU A 125 -3.33 9.41 -6.57
CA LEU A 125 -2.54 8.51 -7.43
C LEU A 125 -1.05 8.55 -7.09
N VAL A 126 -0.51 9.73 -6.76
CA VAL A 126 0.90 9.89 -6.32
C VAL A 126 1.15 9.21 -4.98
N LEU A 127 0.20 9.26 -4.05
CA LEU A 127 0.35 8.54 -2.79
C LEU A 127 0.18 7.03 -2.99
N ALA A 128 -0.84 6.61 -3.75
CA ALA A 128 -1.11 5.20 -4.03
C ALA A 128 0.09 4.50 -4.69
N ILE A 129 0.79 5.17 -5.60
CA ILE A 129 1.99 4.58 -6.23
C ILE A 129 3.14 4.40 -5.23
N LYS A 130 3.34 5.34 -4.31
CA LYS A 130 4.35 5.21 -3.25
C LYS A 130 4.04 4.02 -2.32
N VAL A 131 2.78 3.90 -1.91
CA VAL A 131 2.29 2.78 -1.09
C VAL A 131 2.45 1.45 -1.83
N LEU A 132 2.12 1.42 -3.12
CA LEU A 132 2.32 0.24 -3.96
C LEU A 132 3.79 -0.17 -4.02
N GLY A 133 4.72 0.78 -4.18
CA GLY A 133 6.15 0.50 -4.18
C GLY A 133 6.65 -0.02 -2.84
N HIS A 134 6.17 0.55 -1.75
CA HIS A 134 6.45 0.04 -0.41
C HIS A 134 5.95 -1.41 -0.26
N LEU A 135 4.71 -1.67 -0.65
CA LEU A 135 4.12 -2.99 -0.62
C LEU A 135 4.88 -4.00 -1.49
N ALA A 136 5.38 -3.58 -2.66
CA ALA A 136 6.20 -4.41 -3.54
C ALA A 136 7.56 -4.78 -2.94
N ARG A 137 8.19 -3.87 -2.16
CA ARG A 137 9.44 -4.18 -1.42
C ARG A 137 9.19 -5.17 -0.29
N SER A 138 8.08 -5.00 0.42
CA SER A 138 7.76 -5.77 1.64
C SER A 138 7.07 -7.10 1.34
N GLY A 139 6.36 -7.23 0.21
CA GLY A 139 5.55 -8.39 -0.18
C GLY A 139 5.99 -9.02 -1.51
N GLY A 140 6.99 -9.91 -1.48
CA GLY A 140 7.60 -10.46 -2.70
C GLY A 140 6.68 -11.23 -3.67
N ALA A 141 5.50 -11.71 -3.22
CA ALA A 141 4.57 -12.49 -4.03
C ALA A 141 3.58 -11.65 -4.86
N MET A 142 3.40 -10.36 -4.56
CA MET A 142 2.41 -9.50 -5.22
C MET A 142 2.83 -9.06 -6.63
N THR A 143 4.14 -9.08 -6.93
CA THR A 143 4.69 -8.48 -8.15
C THR A 143 4.07 -8.99 -9.45
N ALA A 144 3.65 -10.26 -9.52
CA ALA A 144 3.27 -10.88 -10.79
C ALA A 144 1.91 -10.41 -11.33
N ASP A 145 0.89 -10.31 -10.49
CA ASP A 145 -0.48 -9.99 -10.95
C ASP A 145 -0.61 -8.51 -11.30
N GLU A 146 0.03 -7.64 -10.54
CA GLU A 146 0.05 -6.19 -10.74
C GLU A 146 0.75 -5.83 -12.05
N VAL A 147 1.86 -6.52 -12.35
CA VAL A 147 2.57 -6.35 -13.61
C VAL A 147 1.71 -6.83 -14.78
N LYS A 148 1.06 -8.00 -14.67
CA LYS A 148 0.15 -8.50 -15.72
C LYS A 148 -0.99 -7.52 -16.01
N VAL A 149 -1.69 -7.05 -14.97
CA VAL A 149 -2.78 -6.08 -15.11
C VAL A 149 -2.29 -4.78 -15.77
N ALA A 150 -1.13 -4.26 -15.36
CA ALA A 150 -0.57 -3.07 -15.98
C ALA A 150 -0.19 -3.29 -17.46
N LEU A 151 0.36 -4.45 -17.81
CA LEU A 151 0.65 -4.81 -19.20
C LEU A 151 -0.63 -4.94 -20.03
N GLU A 152 -1.68 -5.53 -19.50
CA GLU A 152 -3.01 -5.58 -20.14
C GLU A 152 -3.57 -4.18 -20.38
N TRP A 153 -3.45 -3.27 -19.40
CA TRP A 153 -3.83 -1.87 -19.54
C TRP A 153 -2.99 -1.11 -20.57
N LEU A 154 -1.79 -1.56 -20.93
CA LEU A 154 -1.01 -0.99 -22.04
C LEU A 154 -1.36 -1.61 -23.40
N ARG A 155 -1.68 -2.90 -23.44
CA ARG A 155 -2.01 -3.63 -24.69
C ARG A 155 -3.45 -3.40 -25.14
N GLY A 156 -4.37 -3.18 -24.20
CA GLY A 156 -5.79 -2.99 -24.46
C GLY A 156 -6.13 -1.61 -25.04
N GLU A 157 -7.44 -1.35 -25.12
CA GLU A 157 -8.01 -0.08 -25.59
C GLU A 157 -7.42 1.12 -24.83
N ARG A 158 -7.21 2.22 -25.55
CA ARG A 158 -6.61 3.42 -24.97
C ARG A 158 -7.60 4.09 -24.03
N ILE A 159 -7.32 3.95 -22.74
CA ILE A 159 -7.97 4.69 -21.66
C ILE A 159 -6.89 5.51 -20.96
N GLU A 160 -6.96 6.83 -21.08
CA GLU A 160 -5.87 7.74 -20.69
C GLU A 160 -5.38 7.56 -19.25
N TYR A 161 -6.30 7.54 -18.29
CA TYR A 161 -5.94 7.33 -16.88
C TYR A 161 -5.32 5.95 -16.63
N ARG A 162 -5.74 4.91 -17.36
CA ARG A 162 -5.16 3.55 -17.25
C ARG A 162 -3.77 3.50 -17.86
N ARG A 163 -3.52 4.22 -18.96
CA ARG A 163 -2.18 4.31 -19.57
C ARG A 163 -1.19 4.93 -18.58
N LEU A 164 -1.54 6.05 -17.96
CA LEU A 164 -0.68 6.68 -16.96
C LEU A 164 -0.48 5.77 -15.75
N ALA A 165 -1.55 5.20 -15.19
CA ALA A 165 -1.46 4.30 -14.04
C ALA A 165 -0.62 3.06 -14.34
N ALA A 166 -0.80 2.42 -15.50
CA ALA A 166 -0.04 1.25 -15.91
C ALA A 166 1.47 1.53 -15.96
N VAL A 167 1.86 2.65 -16.56
CA VAL A 167 3.27 3.04 -16.64
C VAL A 167 3.86 3.31 -15.27
N LEU A 168 3.12 3.98 -14.38
CA LEU A 168 3.55 4.23 -13.01
C LEU A 168 3.71 2.92 -12.24
N ILE A 169 2.73 2.00 -12.32
CA ILE A 169 2.80 0.67 -11.69
C ILE A 169 4.03 -0.10 -12.18
N LEU A 170 4.26 -0.16 -13.50
CA LEU A 170 5.40 -0.88 -14.07
C LEU A 170 6.73 -0.29 -13.60
N LYS A 171 6.87 1.03 -13.60
CA LYS A 171 8.06 1.70 -13.05
C LYS A 171 8.30 1.29 -11.61
N GLU A 172 7.27 1.38 -10.78
CA GLU A 172 7.38 1.10 -9.35
C GLU A 172 7.74 -0.37 -9.09
N MET A 173 7.19 -1.31 -9.87
CA MET A 173 7.52 -2.74 -9.78
C MET A 173 8.96 -3.03 -10.20
N VAL A 174 9.45 -2.37 -11.24
CA VAL A 174 10.85 -2.50 -11.69
C VAL A 174 11.81 -2.04 -10.59
N GLU A 175 11.53 -0.88 -9.97
CA GLU A 175 12.42 -0.28 -8.97
C GLU A 175 12.41 -1.03 -7.64
N ASN A 176 11.26 -1.54 -7.22
CA ASN A 176 11.06 -2.10 -5.88
C ASN A 176 11.05 -3.63 -5.82
N ALA A 177 10.64 -4.30 -6.89
CA ALA A 177 10.48 -5.75 -6.95
C ALA A 177 11.22 -6.36 -8.14
N SER A 178 12.45 -5.87 -8.40
CA SER A 178 13.25 -6.25 -9.57
C SER A 178 13.41 -7.76 -9.76
N THR A 179 13.46 -8.58 -8.70
CA THR A 179 13.55 -10.04 -8.80
C THR A 179 12.26 -10.66 -9.36
N GLY A 180 11.10 -10.24 -8.85
CA GLY A 180 9.80 -10.68 -9.34
C GLY A 180 9.49 -10.15 -10.75
N PHE A 181 10.00 -8.97 -11.08
CA PHE A 181 9.75 -8.34 -12.38
C PHE A 181 10.44 -9.04 -13.57
N ASN A 182 11.58 -9.73 -13.37
CA ASN A 182 12.40 -10.21 -14.50
C ASN A 182 11.67 -11.12 -15.48
N VAL A 183 10.79 -11.98 -14.96
CA VAL A 183 10.02 -12.91 -15.79
C VAL A 183 9.11 -12.18 -16.78
N HIS A 184 8.80 -10.91 -16.50
CA HIS A 184 7.95 -10.03 -17.31
C HIS A 184 8.74 -9.07 -18.20
N VAL A 185 10.08 -9.04 -18.14
CA VAL A 185 10.89 -8.09 -18.93
C VAL A 185 10.62 -8.20 -20.44
N PRO A 186 10.55 -9.39 -21.06
CA PRO A 186 10.24 -9.48 -22.50
C PRO A 186 8.88 -8.84 -22.82
N GLU A 187 7.86 -9.20 -22.05
CA GLU A 187 6.50 -8.68 -22.21
C GLU A 187 6.39 -7.17 -21.99
N PHE A 188 7.16 -6.64 -21.03
CA PHE A 188 7.27 -5.22 -20.75
C PHE A 188 7.92 -4.46 -21.90
N VAL A 189 9.04 -4.96 -22.42
CA VAL A 189 9.76 -4.32 -23.54
C VAL A 189 8.87 -4.25 -24.77
N ASP A 190 8.04 -5.27 -25.03
CA ASP A 190 7.07 -5.23 -26.13
C ASP A 190 5.94 -4.23 -25.88
N ALA A 191 5.42 -4.16 -24.66
CA ALA A 191 4.26 -3.32 -24.33
C ALA A 191 4.60 -1.82 -24.17
N ILE A 192 5.79 -1.48 -23.65
CA ILE A 192 6.15 -0.11 -23.27
C ILE A 192 6.18 0.85 -24.48
N TRP A 193 6.41 0.33 -25.69
CA TRP A 193 6.35 1.11 -26.93
C TRP A 193 4.99 1.76 -27.16
N VAL A 194 3.91 1.17 -26.67
CA VAL A 194 2.56 1.75 -26.75
C VAL A 194 2.49 3.03 -25.93
N ALA A 195 3.06 3.03 -24.72
CA ALA A 195 3.08 4.19 -23.84
C ALA A 195 4.04 5.29 -24.34
N LEU A 196 5.18 4.92 -24.92
CA LEU A 196 6.14 5.87 -25.50
C LEU A 196 5.58 6.66 -26.69
N ARG A 197 4.58 6.10 -27.39
CA ARG A 197 3.89 6.75 -28.51
C ARG A 197 2.55 7.37 -28.11
N ASP A 198 2.21 7.39 -26.83
CA ASP A 198 0.95 8.00 -26.38
C ASP A 198 0.97 9.51 -26.66
N PRO A 199 -0.14 10.10 -27.15
CA PRO A 199 -0.20 11.55 -27.39
C PRO A 199 -0.10 12.38 -26.09
N THR A 200 -0.31 11.76 -24.92
CA THR A 200 -0.19 12.42 -23.63
C THR A 200 1.27 12.47 -23.18
N LEU A 201 1.83 13.68 -23.10
CA LEU A 201 3.24 13.87 -22.73
C LEU A 201 3.60 13.18 -21.40
N ALA A 202 2.76 13.32 -20.37
CA ALA A 202 2.99 12.73 -19.06
C ALA A 202 3.12 11.18 -19.11
N VAL A 203 2.37 10.52 -20.00
CA VAL A 203 2.47 9.07 -20.18
C VAL A 203 3.81 8.72 -20.83
N GLY A 204 4.21 9.44 -21.88
CA GLY A 204 5.49 9.24 -22.56
C GLY A 204 6.69 9.48 -21.64
N GLU A 205 6.68 10.56 -20.86
CA GLU A 205 7.75 10.88 -19.88
C GLU A 205 7.91 9.76 -18.85
N LYS A 206 6.80 9.30 -18.26
CA LYS A 206 6.83 8.20 -17.30
C LYS A 206 7.23 6.87 -17.94
N ALA A 207 6.92 6.67 -19.22
CA ALA A 207 7.33 5.46 -19.94
C ALA A 207 8.85 5.44 -20.14
N VAL A 208 9.46 6.59 -20.43
CA VAL A 208 10.92 6.73 -20.50
C VAL A 208 11.56 6.47 -19.14
N GLU A 209 11.00 7.00 -18.04
CA GLU A 209 11.47 6.71 -16.69
C GLU A 209 11.39 5.20 -16.37
N SER A 210 10.27 4.55 -16.69
CA SER A 210 10.06 3.12 -16.49
C SER A 210 11.05 2.27 -17.30
N LEU A 211 11.26 2.60 -18.57
CA LEU A 211 12.22 1.90 -19.42
C LEU A 211 13.65 2.07 -18.91
N ARG A 212 14.02 3.28 -18.49
CA ARG A 212 15.32 3.56 -17.88
C ARG A 212 15.55 2.74 -16.62
N ALA A 213 14.55 2.64 -15.75
CA ALA A 213 14.63 1.82 -14.55
C ALA A 213 14.86 0.34 -14.93
N CYS A 214 14.15 -0.16 -15.95
CA CYS A 214 14.25 -1.55 -16.40
C CYS A 214 15.65 -1.86 -16.95
N LEU A 215 16.18 -0.98 -17.83
CA LEU A 215 17.52 -1.12 -18.38
C LEU A 215 18.61 -1.12 -17.29
N ARG A 216 18.48 -0.28 -16.25
CA ARG A 216 19.40 -0.27 -15.10
C ARG A 216 19.38 -1.58 -14.32
N VAL A 217 18.21 -2.22 -14.19
CA VAL A 217 18.09 -3.52 -13.53
C VAL A 217 18.75 -4.62 -14.35
N ILE A 218 18.57 -4.60 -15.67
CA ILE A 218 19.21 -5.55 -16.60
C ILE A 218 20.73 -5.39 -16.57
N GLU A 219 21.23 -4.16 -16.67
CA GLU A 219 22.66 -3.83 -16.64
C GLU A 219 23.35 -4.38 -15.38
N LYS A 220 22.81 -4.09 -14.20
CA LYS A 220 23.35 -4.58 -12.90
C LYS A 220 23.43 -6.10 -12.83
N ARG A 221 22.57 -6.82 -13.55
CA ARG A 221 22.54 -8.29 -13.57
C ARG A 221 23.55 -8.86 -14.55
N GLU A 222 23.64 -8.31 -15.76
CA GLU A 222 24.64 -8.73 -16.75
C GLU A 222 26.06 -8.60 -16.19
N THR A 223 26.35 -7.53 -15.44
CA THR A 223 27.65 -7.37 -14.76
C THR A 223 27.90 -8.38 -13.64
N ARG A 224 26.87 -9.03 -13.10
CA ARG A 224 26.97 -10.05 -12.04
C ARG A 224 27.20 -11.47 -12.58
N TRP A 225 26.84 -11.73 -13.83
CA TRP A 225 26.95 -13.05 -14.47
C TRP A 225 28.06 -13.14 -15.54
N ARG A 226 28.75 -12.03 -15.85
CA ARG A 226 30.04 -12.09 -16.55
C ARG A 226 31.11 -12.59 -15.59
N VAL A 227 31.32 -13.91 -15.58
CA VAL A 227 32.52 -14.58 -15.08
C VAL A 227 33.54 -14.64 -16.21
#